data_AF-A0AAE7EHD6-F1
#
_entry.id   AF-A0AAE7EHD6-F1
#
_cell.length_a   1.000
_cell.length_b   1.000
_cell.length_c   1.000
_cell.angle_alpha   90.00
_cell.angle_beta   90.00
_cell.angle_gamma   90.00
#
_symmetry.space_group_name_H-M   'P 1'
#
loop_
_entity.id
_entity.type
_entity.pdbx_description
1 polymer ?
#
loop_
_entity_poly.entity_id
_entity_poly.type
_entity_poly.pdbx_seq_one_letter_code
_entity_poly.pdbx_strand_id
1 'polypeptide(L)' 'MLEDYPLTDDTDARIAKRRILAVSAALEIIKASAAAPSAYTGYQKVDHDCKYAIAHVDELADAIQAAIDEQ' A
#
# COMPACT_ATOMS: atom_id res chain seq x y z
N MET A 1 1.93 -11.29 -41.15
CA MET A 1 0.89 -10.40 -40.60
C MET A 1 0.70 -10.78 -39.15
N LEU A 2 1.39 -10.08 -38.26
CA LEU A 2 1.35 -10.26 -36.80
C LEU A 2 0.92 -8.91 -36.20
N GLU A 3 -0.09 -8.31 -36.83
CA GLU A 3 -0.52 -6.92 -36.60
C GLU A 3 -1.71 -6.84 -35.64
N ASP A 4 -2.22 -7.99 -35.19
CA ASP A 4 -3.44 -8.08 -34.38
C ASP A 4 -3.25 -9.03 -33.18
N TYR A 5 -2.04 -9.06 -32.62
CA TYR A 5 -1.80 -9.72 -31.33
C TYR A 5 -2.05 -8.70 -30.21
N PRO A 6 -3.15 -8.81 -29.44
CA PRO A 6 -3.43 -7.83 -28.41
C PRO A 6 -2.31 -7.87 -27.38
N LEU A 7 -1.69 -6.71 -27.19
CA LEU A 7 -0.68 -6.43 -26.18
C LEU A 7 -1.34 -6.66 -24.80
N THR A 8 -1.20 -7.86 -24.25
CA THR A 8 -1.68 -8.20 -22.90
C THR A 8 -0.95 -7.41 -21.80
N ASP A 9 0.13 -6.70 -22.16
CA ASP A 9 1.01 -6.00 -21.23
C ASP A 9 0.40 -4.73 -20.61
N ASP A 10 -0.44 -3.97 -21.34
CA ASP A 10 -0.86 -2.64 -20.85
C ASP A 10 -1.90 -2.73 -19.73
N THR A 11 -2.74 -3.78 -19.71
CA THR A 11 -3.72 -3.95 -18.64
C THR A 11 -3.06 -4.44 -17.35
N ASP A 12 -2.19 -5.44 -17.43
CA ASP A 12 -1.49 -6.00 -16.28
C ASP A 12 -0.49 -4.99 -15.69
N ALA A 13 0.22 -4.25 -16.53
CA ALA A 13 1.11 -3.17 -16.08
C ALA A 13 0.34 -2.04 -15.37
N ARG A 14 -0.86 -1.70 -15.86
CA ARG A 14 -1.72 -0.69 -15.21
C ARG A 14 -2.25 -1.18 -13.86
N ILE A 15 -2.69 -2.43 -13.77
CA ILE A 15 -3.13 -3.05 -12.50
C ILE A 15 -1.98 -3.07 -11.50
N ALA A 16 -0.79 -3.53 -11.90
CA ALA A 16 0.40 -3.55 -11.06
C ALA A 16 0.79 -2.15 -10.58
N LYS A 17 0.73 -1.14 -11.46
CA LYS A 17 1.03 0.25 -11.12
C LYS A 17 0.04 0.82 -10.10
N ARG A 18 -1.26 0.56 -10.25
CA ARG A 18 -2.29 0.97 -9.27
C ARG A 18 -2.05 0.31 -7.92
N ARG A 19 -1.73 -0.99 -7.90
CA ARG A 19 -1.41 -1.68 -6.65
C ARG A 19 -0.17 -1.12 -5.97
N ILE A 20 0.90 -0.85 -6.72
CA ILE A 20 2.10 -0.21 -6.18
C ILE A 20 1.77 1.15 -5.58
N LEU A 21 0.91 1.94 -6.23
CA LEU A 21 0.45 3.23 -5.72
C LEU A 21 -0.31 3.08 -4.39
N ALA A 22 -1.24 2.13 -4.31
CA ALA A 22 -2.02 1.87 -3.09
C ALA A 22 -1.13 1.42 -1.91
N VAL A 23 -0.20 0.49 -2.14
CA VAL A 23 0.75 0.04 -1.13
C VAL A 23 1.70 1.17 -0.70
N SER A 24 2.16 1.99 -1.64
CA SER A 24 3.02 3.14 -1.33
C SER A 24 2.29 4.16 -0.45
N ALA A 25 1.01 4.43 -0.74
CA ALA A 25 0.18 5.32 0.06
C ALA A 25 -0.05 4.75 1.48
N ALA A 26 -0.33 3.45 1.60
CA ALA A 26 -0.46 2.78 2.89
C ALA A 26 0.82 2.90 3.73
N LEU A 27 2.00 2.68 3.13
CA LEU A 27 3.28 2.79 3.81
C LEU A 27 3.58 4.22 4.30
N GLU A 28 3.24 5.24 3.53
CA GLU A 28 3.41 6.63 3.97
C GLU A 28 2.47 6.99 5.13
N ILE A 29 1.22 6.48 5.14
CA ILE A 29 0.31 6.64 6.28
C ILE A 29 0.87 5.97 7.54
N ILE A 30 1.34 4.72 7.41
CA ILE A 30 1.94 3.96 8.52
C ILE A 30 3.16 4.71 9.08
N LYS A 31 4.04 5.19 8.21
CA LYS A 31 5.22 5.96 8.59
C LYS A 31 4.86 7.24 9.33
N ALA A 32 3.88 7.99 8.83
CA ALA A 32 3.39 9.20 9.50
C ALA A 32 2.80 8.88 10.88
N SER A 33 2.05 7.78 10.99
CA SER A 33 1.48 7.30 12.25
C SER A 33 2.56 6.90 13.25
N ALA A 34 3.55 6.10 12.83
CA ALA A 34 4.65 5.67 13.70
C ALA A 34 5.55 6.83 14.18
N ALA A 35 5.71 7.87 13.35
CA ALA A 35 6.45 9.09 13.67
C ALA A 35 5.65 10.08 14.53
N ALA A 36 4.34 9.90 14.68
CA ALA A 36 3.51 10.82 15.46
C ALA A 36 3.91 10.81 16.94
N PRO A 37 3.95 11.98 17.60
CA PRO A 37 4.16 12.05 19.05
C PRO A 37 3.09 11.24 19.79
N SER A 38 3.52 10.32 20.65
CA SER A 38 2.63 9.52 21.48
C SER A 38 3.08 9.58 22.93
N ALA A 39 2.14 9.42 23.88
CA ALA A 39 2.47 9.34 25.30
C ALA A 39 3.17 8.01 25.67
N TYR A 40 3.20 7.04 24.76
CA TYR A 40 3.86 5.75 24.96
C TYR A 40 5.36 5.85 24.65
N THR A 41 6.19 5.65 25.68
CA THR A 41 7.66 5.74 25.61
C THR A 41 8.36 4.41 25.90
N GLY A 42 7.63 3.30 25.83
CA GLY A 42 8.19 1.97 26.08
C GLY A 42 9.30 1.61 25.09
N TYR A 43 10.33 0.90 25.55
CA TYR A 43 11.45 0.45 24.70
C TYR A 43 11.01 -0.42 23.51
N GLN A 44 9.80 -1.00 23.61
CA GLN A 44 9.19 -1.88 22.61
C GLN A 44 8.37 -1.13 21.55
N LYS A 45 8.27 0.21 21.62
CA LYS A 45 7.42 1.00 20.70
C LYS A 45 7.69 0.65 19.24
N VAL A 46 8.95 0.65 18.83
CA VAL A 46 9.34 0.36 17.45
C VAL A 46 8.93 -1.05 17.04
N ASP A 47 9.16 -2.06 17.90
CA ASP A 47 8.76 -3.44 17.63
C ASP A 47 7.23 -3.57 17.50
N HIS A 48 6.47 -2.90 18.37
CA HIS A 48 5.02 -2.89 18.31
C HIS A 48 4.49 -2.22 17.04
N ASP A 49 4.99 -1.03 16.71
CA ASP A 49 4.60 -0.29 15.51
C ASP A 49 4.92 -1.09 14.24
N CYS A 50 6.11 -1.71 14.16
CA CYS A 50 6.49 -2.55 13.03
C CYS A 50 5.61 -3.80 12.91
N LYS A 51 5.32 -4.50 14.01
CA LYS A 51 4.45 -5.68 13.99
C LYS A 51 3.03 -5.33 13.58
N TYR A 52 2.49 -4.22 14.08
CA TYR A 52 1.17 -3.74 13.72
C TYR A 52 1.11 -3.34 12.24
N ALA A 53 2.11 -2.61 11.75
CA ALA A 53 2.23 -2.27 10.34
C ALA A 53 2.25 -3.52 9.44
N ILE A 54 3.07 -4.52 9.76
CA ILE A 54 3.13 -5.77 9.00
C ILE A 54 1.79 -6.49 8.98
N ALA A 55 1.05 -6.50 10.10
CA ALA A 55 -0.23 -7.19 10.19
C ALA A 55 -1.35 -6.50 9.41
N HIS A 56 -1.28 -5.18 9.21
CA HIS A 56 -2.40 -4.37 8.69
C HIS A 56 -2.11 -3.61 7.39
N VAL A 57 -0.89 -3.67 6.85
CA VAL A 57 -0.53 -2.95 5.62
C VAL A 57 -1.37 -3.40 4.42
N ASP A 58 -1.70 -4.68 4.33
CA ASP A 58 -2.52 -5.21 3.24
C ASP A 58 -3.96 -4.70 3.32
N GLU A 59 -4.58 -4.72 4.51
CA GLU A 59 -5.93 -4.21 4.74
C GLU A 59 -6.05 -2.73 4.37
N LEU A 60 -5.04 -1.93 4.76
CA LEU A 60 -5.01 -0.51 4.43
C LEU A 60 -4.79 -0.27 2.92
N ALA A 61 -3.88 -1.04 2.30
CA ALA A 61 -3.64 -0.95 0.87
C ALA A 61 -4.87 -1.37 0.05
N ASP A 62 -5.63 -2.36 0.51
CA ASP A 62 -6.87 -2.83 -0.13
C ASP A 62 -7.97 -1.77 -0.04
N ALA A 63 -8.14 -1.11 1.12
CA ALA A 63 -9.09 -0.02 1.28
C ALA A 63 -8.77 1.18 0.36
N ILE A 64 -7.48 1.52 0.22
CA ILE A 64 -7.03 2.59 -0.70
C ILE A 64 -7.23 2.17 -2.16
N GLN A 65 -6.92 0.92 -2.50
CA GLN A 65 -7.12 0.40 -3.86
C GLN A 65 -8.60 0.43 -4.25
N ALA A 66 -9.51 0.05 -3.35
CA ALA A 66 -10.95 0.15 -3.58
C ALA A 66 -11.37 1.60 -3.88
N ALA A 67 -10.87 2.58 -3.12
CA ALA A 67 -11.15 3.99 -3.37
C ALA A 67 -10.55 4.51 -4.71
N ILE A 68 -9.43 3.95 -5.17
CA ILE A 68 -8.84 4.26 -6.49
C ILE A 68 -9.69 3.69 -7.62
N ASP A 69 -10.26 2.49 -7.43
CA ASP A 69 -11.05 1.82 -8.46
C ASP A 69 -12.50 2.33 -8.55
N GLU A 70 -12.99 3.03 -7.52
CA GLU A 70 -14.28 3.74 -7.54
C GLU A 70 -14.26 5.08 -8.31
N GLN A 71 -13.08 5.55 -8.76
CA GLN A 71 -12.89 6.77 -9.57
C GLN A 71 -12.87 6.48 -11.07
#